data_AF-A0A819BSL7-F1
#
_entry.id   AF-A0A819BSL7-F1
#
_cell.length_a   1.000
_cell.length_b   1.000
_cell.length_c   1.000
_cell.angle_alpha   90.00
_cell.angle_beta   90.00
_cell.angle_gamma   90.00
#
_symmetry.space_group_name_H-M   'P 1'
#
loop_
_entity.id
_entity.type
_entity.pdbx_description
1 polymer ?
#
loop_
_entity_poly.entity_id
_entity_poly.type
_entity_poly.pdbx_seq_one_letter_code
_entity_poly.pdbx_strand_id
1 'polypeptide(L)'
;MMIKKDLDRLKENIGNLISPNGFFSTSKDLDVALIYASDDNDELESILFDITIDRAKLKNTSKIVVADIEHFSRSPDEKEVLFGIGTICKIDDIFQDSVLQKCRIKIIVSDEALEHVQKYTEFIRKELEETNSTRLFGKLLVELGQYLKAESHFKLVLKILSKNHLDIAKSCISLGCDYRESGNYRTAVELLKEALMIREHNYSGRDHYNIATTLMSIGVTYTYLGDYENALNFLIQALDMYQRLLPSDHPVIASALVKFGNLFEKKYQYHDALIYYQHAYDMAEKILPIEHPRLLEYFQYIINIYKKINRIDDAIQLSNEKLAHYRQLLEETHSSIVQFHIIIKDLHDSNEQYLSNC
;
A
#
# COMPACT_ATOMS: atom_id res chain seq x y z
N MET A 1 19.48 8.20 -17.22
CA MET A 1 18.79 7.90 -18.49
C MET A 1 17.30 8.21 -18.36
N MET A 2 16.63 8.60 -19.44
CA MET A 2 15.19 8.89 -19.46
C MET A 2 14.59 8.62 -20.83
N ILE A 3 13.34 8.20 -20.90
CA ILE A 3 12.66 7.96 -22.18
C ILE A 3 12.50 9.29 -22.93
N LYS A 4 12.74 9.30 -24.26
CA LYS A 4 12.63 10.49 -25.13
C LYS A 4 11.35 11.29 -24.90
N LYS A 5 10.21 10.58 -24.80
CA LYS A 5 8.90 11.17 -24.54
C LYS A 5 8.84 11.96 -23.22
N ASP A 6 9.48 11.47 -22.16
CA ASP A 6 9.49 12.17 -20.87
C ASP A 6 10.46 13.36 -20.89
N LEU A 7 11.56 13.26 -21.64
CA LEU A 7 12.45 14.40 -21.88
C LEU A 7 11.74 15.52 -22.65
N ASP A 8 10.96 15.19 -23.68
CA ASP A 8 10.19 16.19 -24.42
C ASP A 8 9.14 16.88 -23.53
N ARG A 9 8.50 16.13 -22.64
CA ARG A 9 7.61 16.70 -21.61
C ARG A 9 8.36 17.64 -20.66
N LEU A 10 9.60 17.35 -20.29
CA LEU A 10 10.39 18.26 -19.45
C LEU A 10 10.74 19.55 -20.20
N LYS A 11 11.06 19.48 -21.50
CA LYS A 11 11.33 20.67 -22.34
C LYS A 11 10.13 21.60 -22.43
N GLU A 12 8.91 21.06 -22.48
CA GLU A 12 7.67 21.85 -22.46
C GLU A 12 7.40 22.52 -21.10
N ASN A 13 8.13 22.14 -20.05
CA ASN A 13 7.90 22.55 -18.67
C ASN A 13 9.09 23.31 -18.06
N ILE A 14 9.94 23.94 -18.88
CA ILE A 14 11.00 24.84 -18.39
C ILE A 14 10.36 25.96 -17.55
N GLY A 15 10.91 26.22 -16.36
CA GLY A 15 10.37 27.15 -15.38
C GLY A 15 9.33 26.56 -14.42
N ASN A 16 8.79 25.37 -14.71
CA ASN A 16 7.85 24.67 -13.84
C ASN A 16 8.56 23.78 -12.80
N LEU A 17 7.76 23.25 -11.89
CA LEU A 17 8.22 22.40 -10.78
C LEU A 17 8.18 20.92 -11.16
N ILE A 18 9.16 20.18 -10.65
CA ILE A 18 9.21 18.72 -10.71
C ILE A 18 9.43 18.14 -9.32
N SER A 19 8.95 16.90 -9.14
CA SER A 19 9.20 16.10 -7.95
C SER A 19 9.49 14.66 -8.39
N PRO A 20 10.56 14.03 -7.90
CA PRO A 20 10.84 12.63 -8.16
C PRO A 20 9.91 11.74 -7.33
N ASN A 21 9.37 10.70 -7.97
CA ASN A 21 8.50 9.69 -7.34
C ASN A 21 9.28 8.65 -6.50
N GLY A 22 10.57 8.86 -6.24
CA GLY A 22 11.47 7.93 -5.56
C GLY A 22 12.65 8.65 -4.93
N PHE A 23 13.45 7.91 -4.16
CA PHE A 23 14.77 8.37 -3.75
C PHE A 23 15.70 8.35 -4.96
N PHE A 24 16.50 9.40 -5.12
CA PHE A 24 17.61 9.37 -6.07
C PHE A 24 18.84 10.01 -5.41
N SER A 25 20.00 9.38 -5.58
CA SER A 25 21.28 9.97 -5.20
C SER A 25 22.01 10.45 -6.45
N THR A 26 22.82 11.50 -6.29
CA THR A 26 23.75 11.94 -7.31
C THR A 26 25.11 12.25 -6.69
N SER A 27 26.16 12.02 -7.48
CA SER A 27 27.52 12.37 -7.11
C SER A 27 27.75 13.88 -7.23
N LYS A 28 28.60 14.45 -6.37
CA LYS A 28 29.15 15.81 -6.55
C LYS A 28 30.33 15.83 -7.52
N ASP A 29 30.85 14.67 -7.88
CA ASP A 29 31.92 14.53 -8.86
C ASP A 29 31.33 14.36 -10.26
N LEU A 30 31.73 15.26 -11.17
CA LEU A 30 31.26 15.25 -12.55
C LEU A 30 31.72 14.01 -13.30
N ASP A 31 32.94 13.55 -13.07
CA ASP A 31 33.51 12.41 -13.79
C ASP A 31 32.77 11.12 -13.39
N VAL A 32 32.40 10.98 -12.12
CA VAL A 32 31.59 9.85 -11.63
C VAL A 32 30.17 9.91 -12.20
N ALA A 33 29.54 11.08 -12.21
CA ALA A 33 28.20 11.26 -12.78
C ALA A 33 28.15 10.92 -14.29
N LEU A 34 29.23 11.20 -15.03
CA LEU A 34 29.33 10.91 -16.46
C LEU A 34 29.39 9.42 -16.78
N ILE A 35 29.97 8.59 -15.89
CA ILE A 35 29.99 7.12 -16.04
C ILE A 35 28.56 6.57 -16.03
N TYR A 36 27.69 7.07 -15.14
CA TYR A 36 26.28 6.63 -15.10
C TYR A 36 25.45 7.14 -16.28
N ALA A 37 25.92 8.18 -16.96
CA ALA A 37 25.27 8.72 -18.15
C ALA A 37 25.79 8.09 -19.45
N SER A 38 26.71 7.12 -19.45
CA SER A 38 27.35 6.59 -20.67
C SER A 38 26.71 5.33 -21.25
N ASP A 39 25.56 4.89 -20.75
CA ASP A 39 24.84 3.73 -21.28
C ASP A 39 24.02 4.16 -22.51
N ASP A 40 24.37 3.62 -23.68
CA ASP A 40 23.70 3.91 -24.95
C ASP A 40 22.57 2.89 -25.15
N ASN A 41 21.32 3.37 -25.06
CA ASN A 41 20.13 2.60 -25.36
C ASN A 41 19.27 3.40 -26.33
N ASP A 42 18.91 2.82 -27.48
CA ASP A 42 18.20 3.53 -28.57
C ASP A 42 16.85 4.16 -28.16
N GLU A 43 16.23 3.64 -27.09
CA GLU A 43 14.97 4.14 -26.53
C GLU A 43 15.14 5.17 -25.39
N LEU A 44 16.36 5.30 -24.83
CA LEU A 44 16.65 6.14 -23.67
C LEU A 44 17.69 7.21 -24.00
N GLU A 45 17.39 8.44 -23.59
CA GLU A 45 18.34 9.54 -23.65
C GLU A 45 19.17 9.58 -22.36
N SER A 46 20.48 9.72 -22.54
CA SER A 46 21.40 9.96 -21.45
C SER A 46 21.36 11.43 -21.05
N ILE A 47 20.92 11.68 -19.82
CA ILE A 47 20.68 13.02 -19.28
C ILE A 47 21.61 13.25 -18.11
N LEU A 48 22.26 14.42 -18.13
CA LEU A 48 23.02 14.93 -17.00
C LEU A 48 22.17 15.97 -16.25
N PHE A 49 21.87 15.70 -14.99
CA PHE A 49 21.21 16.66 -14.12
C PHE A 49 22.25 17.56 -13.46
N ASP A 50 22.11 18.87 -13.68
CA ASP A 50 22.92 19.90 -13.04
C ASP A 50 22.11 20.55 -11.93
N ILE A 51 22.37 20.11 -10.69
CA ILE A 51 21.53 20.45 -9.54
C ILE A 51 22.22 21.54 -8.71
N THR A 52 21.63 22.73 -8.72
CA THR A 52 22.06 23.84 -7.86
C THR A 52 21.26 23.85 -6.57
N ILE A 53 21.97 23.79 -5.43
CA ILE A 53 21.37 23.80 -4.08
C ILE A 53 21.74 25.10 -3.38
N ASP A 54 20.78 26.02 -3.22
CA ASP A 54 21.01 27.29 -2.52
C ASP A 54 20.84 27.13 -1.00
N ARG A 55 21.89 26.64 -0.32
CA ARG A 55 21.88 26.43 1.14
C ARG A 55 21.62 27.69 1.96
N ALA A 56 21.86 28.89 1.41
CA ALA A 56 21.59 30.14 2.12
C ALA A 56 20.08 30.43 2.19
N LYS A 57 19.33 30.02 1.16
CA LYS A 57 17.87 30.10 1.12
C LYS A 57 17.19 28.93 1.85
N LEU A 58 17.85 27.80 2.04
CA LEU A 58 17.30 26.63 2.77
C LEU A 58 17.20 26.81 4.31
N LYS A 59 17.60 27.96 4.86
CA LYS A 59 17.80 28.17 6.31
C LYS A 59 16.53 28.11 7.17
N ASN A 60 15.33 28.21 6.58
CA ASN A 60 14.07 28.32 7.32
C ASN A 60 13.18 27.07 7.30
N THR A 61 13.63 25.95 6.72
CA THR A 61 12.75 24.77 6.59
C THR A 61 13.45 23.46 6.92
N SER A 62 12.95 22.80 7.97
CA SER A 62 13.15 21.38 8.29
C SER A 62 12.51 20.41 7.26
N LYS A 63 12.24 20.85 6.03
CA LYS A 63 11.26 20.22 5.11
C LYS A 63 11.81 19.81 3.74
N ILE A 64 13.07 20.13 3.44
CA ILE A 64 13.72 19.66 2.21
C ILE A 64 14.60 18.47 2.59
N VAL A 65 14.27 17.28 2.09
CA VAL A 65 14.94 16.03 2.41
C VAL A 65 16.14 15.87 1.50
N VAL A 66 17.18 16.64 1.75
CA VAL A 66 18.47 16.49 1.07
C VAL A 66 19.52 16.16 2.12
N ALA A 67 20.18 15.02 1.98
CA ALA A 67 21.20 14.55 2.91
C ALA A 67 22.55 14.38 2.19
N ASP A 68 23.61 14.93 2.78
CA ASP A 68 24.98 14.57 2.41
C ASP A 68 25.26 13.17 3.00
N ILE A 69 25.47 12.17 2.14
CA ILE A 69 25.63 10.75 2.55
C ILE A 69 27.03 10.20 2.25
N GLU A 70 28.04 11.08 2.16
CA GLU A 70 29.44 10.76 1.88
C GLU A 70 29.97 9.56 2.70
N HIS A 71 29.61 9.45 3.97
CA HIS A 71 30.06 8.36 4.85
C HIS A 71 29.21 7.08 4.79
N PHE A 72 28.12 7.08 4.02
CA PHE A 72 27.21 5.94 3.84
C PHE A 72 27.24 5.39 2.41
N SER A 73 27.97 6.02 1.49
CA SER A 73 28.15 5.52 0.12
C SER A 73 28.92 4.19 0.13
N ARG A 74 28.66 3.37 -0.88
CA ARG A 74 29.41 2.14 -1.17
C ARG A 74 30.88 2.44 -1.51
N SER A 75 31.18 3.68 -1.90
CA SER A 75 32.50 4.19 -2.22
C SER A 75 32.90 5.26 -1.17
N PRO A 76 33.85 4.98 -0.25
CA PRO A 76 34.18 5.88 0.86
C PRO A 76 34.70 7.26 0.46
N ASP A 77 35.23 7.39 -0.76
CA ASP A 77 35.76 8.63 -1.32
C ASP A 77 34.72 9.40 -2.15
N GLU A 78 33.51 8.86 -2.31
CA GLU A 78 32.47 9.46 -3.14
C GLU A 78 31.58 10.42 -2.34
N LYS A 79 31.50 11.66 -2.83
CA LYS A 79 30.66 12.70 -2.22
C LYS A 79 29.26 12.66 -2.81
N GLU A 80 28.41 11.83 -2.25
CA GLU A 80 27.02 11.69 -2.68
C GLU A 80 26.04 12.61 -1.94
N VAL A 81 25.03 13.07 -2.69
CA VAL A 81 23.86 13.76 -2.16
C VAL A 81 22.63 12.90 -2.43
N LEU A 82 21.88 12.59 -1.38
CA LEU A 82 20.60 11.87 -1.46
C LEU A 82 19.43 12.85 -1.42
N PHE A 83 18.53 12.70 -2.37
CA PHE A 83 17.26 13.42 -2.42
C PHE A 83 16.13 12.48 -2.00
N GLY A 84 15.36 12.93 -1.01
CA GLY A 84 14.19 12.22 -0.51
C GLY A 84 13.02 12.26 -1.48
N ILE A 85 12.13 11.29 -1.32
CA ILE A 85 10.83 11.26 -2.01
C ILE A 85 10.09 12.58 -1.74
N GLY A 86 9.55 13.19 -2.79
CA GLY A 86 8.79 14.44 -2.68
C GLY A 86 9.66 15.70 -2.65
N THR A 87 10.97 15.61 -2.93
CA THR A 87 11.81 16.80 -3.08
C THR A 87 11.37 17.61 -4.28
N ILE A 88 10.95 18.86 -4.06
CA ILE A 88 10.45 19.73 -5.12
C ILE A 88 11.58 20.59 -5.67
N CYS A 89 11.75 20.55 -6.98
CA CYS A 89 12.77 21.30 -7.67
C CYS A 89 12.18 22.10 -8.83
N LYS A 90 12.80 23.23 -9.17
CA LYS A 90 12.43 24.03 -10.35
C LYS A 90 13.33 23.65 -11.52
N ILE A 91 12.76 23.38 -12.70
CA ILE A 91 13.54 23.28 -13.93
C ILE A 91 13.95 24.69 -14.32
N ASP A 92 15.24 24.97 -14.27
CA ASP A 92 15.79 26.27 -14.66
C ASP A 92 15.96 26.37 -16.17
N ASP A 93 16.63 25.37 -16.76
CA ASP A 93 16.92 25.33 -18.18
C ASP A 93 17.20 23.90 -18.67
N ILE A 94 16.99 23.66 -19.96
CA ILE A 94 17.31 22.38 -20.62
C ILE A 94 18.01 22.68 -21.93
N PHE A 95 19.25 22.23 -22.07
CA PHE A 95 20.05 22.45 -23.28
C PHE A 95 20.84 21.21 -23.67
N GLN A 96 21.14 21.11 -24.96
CA GLN A 96 22.06 20.11 -25.48
C GLN A 96 23.49 20.57 -25.20
N ASP A 97 24.23 19.79 -24.41
CA ASP A 97 25.64 20.03 -24.19
C ASP A 97 26.42 19.58 -25.42
N SER A 98 26.97 20.53 -26.17
CA SER A 98 27.71 20.28 -27.41
C SER A 98 29.00 19.49 -27.21
N VAL A 99 29.57 19.52 -26.00
CA VAL A 99 30.83 18.82 -25.66
C VAL A 99 30.54 17.38 -25.25
N LEU A 100 29.46 17.16 -24.50
CA LEU A 100 29.07 15.82 -24.03
C LEU A 100 28.13 15.08 -24.98
N GLN A 101 27.61 15.76 -26.01
CA GLN A 101 26.55 15.27 -26.92
C GLN A 101 25.31 14.77 -26.17
N LYS A 102 25.06 15.28 -24.97
CA LYS A 102 24.00 14.85 -24.05
C LYS A 102 23.12 16.01 -23.65
N CYS A 103 21.90 15.69 -23.22
CA CYS A 103 20.98 16.69 -22.69
C CYS A 103 21.36 17.02 -21.24
N ARG A 104 21.54 18.31 -20.94
CA ARG A 104 21.80 18.81 -19.59
C ARG A 104 20.56 19.54 -19.09
N ILE A 105 20.05 19.10 -17.94
CA ILE A 105 18.88 19.68 -17.28
C ILE A 105 19.36 20.41 -16.04
N LYS A 106 19.26 21.74 -16.03
CA LYS A 106 19.51 22.55 -14.85
C LYS A 106 18.30 22.55 -13.94
N ILE A 107 18.54 22.18 -12.70
CA ILE A 107 17.52 22.10 -11.67
C ILE A 107 17.97 22.94 -10.47
N ILE A 108 17.07 23.75 -9.94
CA ILE A 108 17.32 24.55 -8.74
C ILE A 108 16.49 23.98 -7.59
N VAL A 109 17.16 23.72 -6.47
CA VAL A 109 16.55 23.38 -5.17
C VAL A 109 16.69 24.60 -4.26
N SER A 110 15.56 25.28 -4.02
CA SER A 110 15.48 26.47 -3.16
C SER A 110 14.07 26.69 -2.62
N ASP A 111 13.93 27.56 -1.62
CA ASP A 111 12.63 27.95 -1.05
C ASP A 111 11.69 28.62 -2.07
N GLU A 112 12.21 29.20 -3.15
CA GLU A 112 11.39 29.79 -4.23
C GLU A 112 10.47 28.74 -4.88
N ALA A 113 10.98 27.52 -5.09
CA ALA A 113 10.19 26.41 -5.58
C ALA A 113 9.03 26.10 -4.62
N LEU A 114 9.27 26.19 -3.31
CA LEU A 114 8.26 25.98 -2.28
C LEU A 114 7.21 27.11 -2.24
N GLU A 115 7.57 28.35 -2.53
CA GLU A 115 6.63 29.48 -2.62
C GLU A 115 5.62 29.27 -3.77
N HIS A 116 6.08 28.77 -4.92
CA HIS A 116 5.22 28.41 -6.04
C HIS A 116 4.25 27.28 -5.67
N VAL A 117 4.75 26.26 -4.97
CA VAL A 117 3.90 25.19 -4.43
C VAL A 117 2.88 25.76 -3.47
N GLN A 118 3.25 26.69 -2.60
CA GLN A 118 2.33 27.33 -1.66
C GLN A 118 1.22 28.09 -2.37
N LYS A 119 1.54 28.87 -3.41
CA LYS A 119 0.55 29.57 -4.23
C LYS A 119 -0.38 28.60 -4.97
N TYR A 120 0.16 27.53 -5.55
CA TYR A 120 -0.62 26.50 -6.22
C TYR A 120 -1.51 25.71 -5.25
N THR A 121 -0.96 25.40 -4.07
CA THR A 121 -1.67 24.81 -2.94
C THR A 121 -2.82 25.72 -2.48
N GLU A 122 -2.61 27.04 -2.40
CA GLU A 122 -3.67 27.99 -2.07
C GLU A 122 -4.74 28.12 -3.15
N PHE A 123 -4.34 28.02 -4.42
CA PHE A 123 -5.26 28.00 -5.56
C PHE A 123 -6.15 26.75 -5.53
N ILE A 124 -5.52 25.56 -5.44
CA ILE A 124 -6.22 24.28 -5.28
C ILE A 124 -7.10 24.30 -4.03
N ARG A 125 -6.63 24.88 -2.92
CA ARG A 125 -7.43 25.02 -1.70
C ARG A 125 -8.72 25.79 -1.97
N LYS A 126 -8.66 26.92 -2.69
CA LYS A 126 -9.86 27.70 -3.05
C LYS A 126 -10.81 26.92 -3.96
N GLU A 127 -10.27 26.23 -4.96
CA GLU A 127 -11.06 25.42 -5.91
C GLU A 127 -11.69 24.18 -5.25
N LEU A 128 -11.01 23.58 -4.28
CA LEU A 128 -11.50 22.41 -3.52
C LEU A 128 -12.43 22.79 -2.37
N GLU A 129 -12.32 24.01 -1.82
CA GLU A 129 -13.30 24.61 -0.90
C GLU A 129 -14.67 24.79 -1.60
N GLU A 130 -14.70 25.08 -2.90
CA GLU A 130 -15.93 25.17 -3.70
C GLU A 130 -16.52 23.80 -4.07
N THR A 131 -15.70 22.74 -4.15
CA THR A 131 -16.11 21.39 -4.59
C THR A 131 -16.17 20.32 -3.48
N ASN A 132 -16.01 20.71 -2.21
CA ASN A 132 -16.01 19.81 -1.03
C ASN A 132 -14.96 18.67 -1.06
N SER A 133 -13.93 18.73 -1.91
CA SER A 133 -12.97 17.62 -2.09
C SER A 133 -11.71 17.79 -1.21
N THR A 134 -11.92 17.78 0.11
CA THR A 134 -10.88 17.95 1.16
C THR A 134 -9.85 16.82 1.21
N ARG A 135 -10.25 15.60 0.80
CA ARG A 135 -9.37 14.42 0.75
C ARG A 135 -8.28 14.53 -0.31
N LEU A 136 -8.58 15.12 -1.46
CA LEU A 136 -7.64 15.26 -2.57
C LEU A 136 -6.52 16.25 -2.21
N PHE A 137 -6.87 17.33 -1.51
CA PHE A 137 -5.90 18.32 -1.04
C PHE A 137 -4.91 17.75 -0.02
N GLY A 138 -5.41 17.01 0.98
CA GLY A 138 -4.57 16.36 1.97
C GLY A 138 -3.61 15.35 1.33
N LYS A 139 -4.07 14.57 0.35
CA LYS A 139 -3.24 13.65 -0.42
C LYS A 139 -2.13 14.39 -1.19
N LEU A 140 -2.48 15.49 -1.85
CA LEU A 140 -1.53 16.33 -2.59
C LEU A 140 -0.45 16.91 -1.65
N LEU A 141 -0.81 17.35 -0.45
CA LEU A 141 0.17 17.84 0.54
C LEU A 141 1.15 16.75 1.00
N VAL A 142 0.70 15.48 1.08
CA VAL A 142 1.56 14.32 1.39
C VAL A 142 2.48 14.00 0.23
N GLU A 143 1.97 13.99 -1.00
CA GLU A 143 2.76 13.78 -2.22
C GLU A 143 3.83 14.88 -2.43
N LEU A 144 3.59 16.08 -1.90
CA LEU A 144 4.51 17.22 -1.90
C LEU A 144 5.47 17.26 -0.70
N GLY A 145 5.51 16.22 0.14
CA GLY A 145 6.39 16.15 1.32
C GLY A 145 6.05 17.16 2.43
N GLN A 146 4.90 17.84 2.35
CA GLN A 146 4.50 18.88 3.31
C GLN A 146 3.73 18.26 4.50
N TYR A 147 4.34 17.28 5.18
CA TYR A 147 3.68 16.45 6.19
C TYR A 147 3.03 17.24 7.33
N LEU A 148 3.70 18.26 7.88
CA LEU A 148 3.13 19.09 8.96
C LEU A 148 1.90 19.90 8.50
N LYS A 149 1.89 20.34 7.22
CA LYS A 149 0.75 21.06 6.66
C LYS A 149 -0.38 20.10 6.32
N ALA A 150 -0.06 18.92 5.78
CA ALA A 150 -1.02 17.84 5.60
C ALA A 150 -1.71 17.48 6.92
N GLU A 151 -0.93 17.28 7.99
CA GLU A 151 -1.44 17.00 9.33
C GLU A 151 -2.34 18.13 9.85
N SER A 152 -1.90 19.39 9.73
CA SER A 152 -2.71 20.55 10.14
C SER A 152 -3.99 20.70 9.31
N HIS A 153 -3.94 20.36 8.02
CA HIS A 153 -5.09 20.39 7.12
C HIS A 153 -6.06 19.27 7.46
N PHE A 154 -5.59 18.05 7.66
CA PHE A 154 -6.42 16.96 8.14
C PHE A 154 -7.06 17.32 9.48
N LYS A 155 -6.32 17.90 10.43
CA LYS A 155 -6.89 18.43 11.69
C LYS A 155 -7.96 19.51 11.48
N LEU A 156 -7.77 20.41 10.52
CA LEU A 156 -8.76 21.44 10.18
C LEU A 156 -9.99 20.85 9.49
N VAL A 157 -9.80 19.90 8.58
CA VAL A 157 -10.87 19.15 7.89
C VAL A 157 -11.68 18.34 8.91
N LEU A 158 -11.03 17.69 9.86
CA LEU A 158 -11.67 17.04 11.01
C LEU A 158 -12.53 18.03 11.82
N LYS A 159 -12.05 19.27 11.97
CA LYS A 159 -12.78 20.35 12.67
C LYS A 159 -13.95 20.91 11.84
N ILE A 160 -13.85 20.99 10.51
CA ILE A 160 -14.91 21.50 9.60
C ILE A 160 -15.98 20.44 9.34
N LEU A 161 -15.58 19.19 9.12
CA LEU A 161 -16.46 18.03 8.97
C LEU A 161 -17.15 17.64 10.29
N SER A 162 -16.93 18.37 11.38
CA SER A 162 -17.72 18.27 12.63
C SER A 162 -19.22 18.53 12.42
N LYS A 163 -19.65 18.96 11.23
CA LYS A 163 -21.08 18.96 10.81
C LYS A 163 -21.52 17.68 10.07
N ASN A 164 -20.61 16.88 9.51
CA ASN A 164 -20.85 15.60 8.83
C ASN A 164 -19.92 14.49 9.40
N HIS A 165 -20.17 14.08 10.64
CA HIS A 165 -19.34 13.13 11.40
C HIS A 165 -19.02 11.80 10.66
N LEU A 166 -19.91 11.30 9.80
CA LEU A 166 -19.67 10.02 9.10
C LEU A 166 -18.60 10.09 8.02
N ASP A 167 -18.40 11.25 7.37
CA ASP A 167 -17.38 11.39 6.31
C ASP A 167 -15.97 11.48 6.89
N ILE A 168 -15.84 11.99 8.13
CA ILE A 168 -14.62 11.87 8.91
C ILE A 168 -14.29 10.39 9.14
N ALA A 169 -15.23 9.62 9.67
CA ALA A 169 -14.99 8.20 9.97
C ALA A 169 -14.57 7.43 8.73
N LYS A 170 -15.18 7.69 7.56
CA LYS A 170 -14.75 7.11 6.28
C LYS A 170 -13.31 7.49 5.94
N SER A 171 -12.95 8.76 6.08
CA SER A 171 -11.60 9.25 5.77
C SER A 171 -10.54 8.66 6.69
N CYS A 172 -10.82 8.58 8.00
CA CYS A 172 -9.93 7.93 8.97
C CYS A 172 -9.76 6.44 8.67
N ILE A 173 -10.81 5.74 8.23
CA ILE A 173 -10.70 4.33 7.81
C ILE A 173 -9.85 4.18 6.56
N SER A 174 -10.04 5.02 5.54
CA SER A 174 -9.21 4.97 4.34
C SER A 174 -7.74 5.19 4.67
N LEU A 175 -7.42 6.24 5.45
CA LEU A 175 -6.05 6.52 5.88
C LEU A 175 -5.49 5.39 6.76
N GLY A 176 -6.30 4.84 7.67
CA GLY A 176 -5.91 3.71 8.52
C GLY A 176 -5.56 2.47 7.69
N CYS A 177 -6.34 2.16 6.65
CA CYS A 177 -6.00 1.09 5.70
C CYS A 177 -4.70 1.41 4.96
N ASP A 178 -4.52 2.62 4.43
CA ASP A 178 -3.31 3.01 3.70
C ASP A 178 -2.05 2.89 4.58
N TYR A 179 -2.13 3.31 5.85
CA TYR A 179 -1.04 3.14 6.81
C TYR A 179 -0.77 1.67 7.14
N ARG A 180 -1.80 0.83 7.22
CA ARG A 180 -1.62 -0.63 7.43
C ARG A 180 -0.88 -1.25 6.25
N GLU A 181 -1.26 -0.93 5.02
CA GLU A 181 -0.57 -1.46 3.82
C GLU A 181 0.87 -0.95 3.72
N SER A 182 1.15 0.25 4.26
CA SER A 182 2.50 0.82 4.36
C SER A 182 3.32 0.28 5.55
N GLY A 183 2.78 -0.66 6.33
CA GLY A 183 3.44 -1.25 7.50
C GLY A 183 3.41 -0.41 8.78
N ASN A 184 2.80 0.78 8.76
CA ASN A 184 2.65 1.63 9.95
C ASN A 184 1.38 1.25 10.75
N TYR A 185 1.44 0.08 11.38
CA TYR A 185 0.27 -0.51 12.05
C TYR A 185 -0.21 0.27 13.28
N ARG A 186 0.69 0.95 14.02
CA ARG A 186 0.30 1.73 15.22
C ARG A 186 -0.56 2.93 14.83
N THR A 187 -0.11 3.73 13.86
CA THR A 187 -0.89 4.86 13.34
C THR A 187 -2.20 4.39 12.70
N ALA A 188 -2.18 3.25 12.01
CA ALA A 188 -3.40 2.65 11.47
C ALA A 188 -4.43 2.32 12.56
N VAL A 189 -4.02 1.71 13.67
CA VAL A 189 -4.91 1.41 14.81
C VAL A 189 -5.49 2.70 15.41
N GLU A 190 -4.69 3.73 15.62
CA GLU A 190 -5.15 5.01 16.18
C GLU A 190 -6.26 5.64 15.33
N LEU A 191 -6.05 5.73 14.01
CA LEU A 191 -7.04 6.26 13.07
C LEU A 191 -8.31 5.42 13.00
N LEU A 192 -8.19 4.09 13.02
CA LEU A 192 -9.34 3.20 13.01
C LEU A 192 -10.15 3.29 14.32
N LYS A 193 -9.49 3.46 15.47
CA LYS A 193 -10.17 3.70 16.76
C LYS A 193 -10.88 5.05 16.79
N GLU A 194 -10.29 6.09 16.21
CA GLU A 194 -10.97 7.39 16.04
C GLU A 194 -12.24 7.23 15.18
N ALA A 195 -12.14 6.51 14.06
CA ALA A 195 -13.30 6.22 13.22
C ALA A 195 -14.38 5.39 13.93
N LEU A 196 -13.97 4.46 14.80
CA LEU A 196 -14.88 3.66 15.61
C LEU A 196 -15.67 4.54 16.58
N MET A 197 -15.00 5.37 17.37
CA MET A 197 -15.66 6.28 18.32
C MET A 197 -16.68 7.18 17.62
N ILE A 198 -16.36 7.68 16.43
CA ILE A 198 -17.27 8.52 15.65
C ILE A 198 -18.49 7.73 15.18
N ARG A 199 -18.32 6.49 14.69
CA ARG A 199 -19.43 5.64 14.26
C ARG A 199 -20.31 5.23 15.44
N GLU A 200 -19.72 4.83 16.56
CA GLU A 200 -20.44 4.51 17.79
C GLU A 200 -21.28 5.69 18.28
N HIS A 201 -20.69 6.89 18.29
CA HIS A 201 -21.42 8.11 18.66
C HIS A 201 -22.57 8.39 17.67
N ASN A 202 -22.31 8.33 16.36
CA ASN A 202 -23.31 8.65 15.35
C ASN A 202 -24.49 7.67 15.32
N TYR A 203 -24.24 6.39 15.56
CA TYR A 203 -25.29 5.36 15.65
C TYR A 203 -25.84 5.18 17.06
N SER A 204 -25.55 6.10 17.98
CA SER A 204 -26.00 6.08 19.38
C SER A 204 -25.72 4.75 20.09
N GLY A 205 -24.56 4.14 19.79
CA GLY A 205 -24.12 2.87 20.37
C GLY A 205 -24.94 1.64 19.95
N ARG A 206 -25.84 1.76 18.96
CA ARG A 206 -26.60 0.62 18.44
C ARG A 206 -25.74 -0.22 17.52
N ASP A 207 -26.04 -1.52 17.46
CA ASP A 207 -25.42 -2.40 16.48
C ASP A 207 -25.63 -1.84 15.06
N HIS A 208 -24.53 -1.69 14.34
CA HIS A 208 -24.54 -1.19 12.97
C HIS A 208 -23.43 -1.88 12.16
N TYR A 209 -23.74 -2.23 10.91
CA TYR A 209 -22.81 -2.92 10.01
C TYR A 209 -21.46 -2.20 9.90
N ASN A 210 -21.49 -0.88 9.71
CA ASN A 210 -20.29 -0.05 9.67
C ASN A 210 -19.45 -0.09 10.96
N ILE A 211 -20.05 -0.24 12.15
CA ILE A 211 -19.29 -0.41 13.39
C ILE A 211 -18.56 -1.76 13.35
N ALA A 212 -19.27 -2.84 13.02
CA ALA A 212 -18.69 -4.18 12.89
C ALA A 212 -17.54 -4.22 11.86
N THR A 213 -17.67 -3.53 10.72
CA THR A 213 -16.58 -3.42 9.73
C THR A 213 -15.36 -2.65 10.25
N THR A 214 -15.56 -1.60 11.05
CA THR A 214 -14.44 -0.90 11.68
C THR A 214 -13.76 -1.77 12.71
N LEU A 215 -14.50 -2.43 13.59
CA LEU A 215 -13.98 -3.38 14.59
C LEU A 215 -13.16 -4.49 13.90
N MET A 216 -13.70 -5.07 12.82
CA MET A 216 -13.01 -6.07 12.01
C MET A 216 -11.67 -5.54 11.46
N SER A 217 -11.67 -4.30 10.97
CA SER A 217 -10.46 -3.66 10.44
C SER A 217 -9.42 -3.39 11.54
N ILE A 218 -9.85 -3.00 12.74
CA ILE A 218 -8.98 -2.83 13.91
C ILE A 218 -8.36 -4.17 14.29
N GLY A 219 -9.17 -5.23 14.40
CA GLY A 219 -8.70 -6.57 14.75
C GLY A 219 -7.65 -7.09 13.76
N VAL A 220 -7.91 -6.96 12.46
CA VAL A 220 -6.93 -7.32 11.41
C VAL A 220 -5.64 -6.51 11.54
N THR A 221 -5.73 -5.22 11.83
CA THR A 221 -4.53 -4.36 11.97
C THR A 221 -3.71 -4.76 13.20
N TYR A 222 -4.35 -5.13 14.30
CA TYR A 222 -3.67 -5.69 15.47
C TYR A 222 -3.00 -7.04 15.19
N THR A 223 -3.60 -7.89 14.34
CA THR A 223 -2.96 -9.13 13.87
C THR A 223 -1.62 -8.84 13.19
N TYR A 224 -1.56 -7.84 12.32
CA TYR A 224 -0.32 -7.45 11.65
C TYR A 224 0.69 -6.76 12.59
N LEU A 225 0.21 -6.06 13.60
CA LEU A 225 1.05 -5.46 14.65
C LEU A 225 1.67 -6.54 15.58
N GLY A 226 1.12 -7.75 15.61
CA GLY A 226 1.57 -8.85 16.49
C GLY A 226 0.92 -8.82 17.88
N ASP A 227 -0.05 -7.93 18.12
CA ASP A 227 -0.82 -7.86 19.36
C ASP A 227 -2.09 -8.71 19.21
N TYR A 228 -1.89 -10.01 19.39
CA TYR A 228 -2.90 -11.01 19.09
C TYR A 228 -4.07 -11.03 20.08
N GLU A 229 -3.88 -10.54 21.30
CA GLU A 229 -4.94 -10.46 22.32
C GLU A 229 -5.97 -9.38 21.95
N ASN A 230 -5.48 -8.18 21.62
CA ASN A 230 -6.36 -7.11 21.14
C ASN A 230 -6.99 -7.49 19.80
N ALA A 231 -6.22 -8.12 18.88
CA ALA A 231 -6.76 -8.62 17.62
C ALA A 231 -7.98 -9.53 17.86
N LEU A 232 -7.84 -10.56 18.71
CA LEU A 232 -8.90 -11.50 19.00
C LEU A 232 -10.13 -10.81 19.60
N ASN A 233 -9.94 -9.91 20.56
CA ASN A 233 -11.04 -9.18 21.20
C ASN A 233 -11.87 -8.38 20.17
N PHE A 234 -11.20 -7.60 19.31
CA PHE A 234 -11.89 -6.82 18.28
C PHE A 234 -12.56 -7.68 17.21
N LEU A 235 -11.94 -8.80 16.82
CA LEU A 235 -12.53 -9.73 15.86
C LEU A 235 -13.79 -10.41 16.42
N ILE A 236 -13.79 -10.82 17.70
CA ILE A 236 -14.97 -11.40 18.37
C ILE A 236 -16.11 -10.39 18.41
N GLN A 237 -15.85 -9.17 18.86
CA GLN A 237 -16.88 -8.13 18.90
C GLN A 237 -17.50 -7.87 17.51
N ALA A 238 -16.67 -7.82 16.47
CA ALA A 238 -17.14 -7.65 15.10
C ALA A 238 -17.98 -8.83 14.60
N LEU A 239 -17.55 -10.07 14.87
CA LEU A 239 -18.25 -11.28 14.45
C LEU A 239 -19.61 -11.39 15.15
N ASP A 240 -19.65 -11.17 16.46
CA ASP A 240 -20.88 -11.17 17.25
C ASP A 240 -21.88 -10.14 16.72
N MET A 241 -21.41 -8.94 16.36
CA MET A 241 -22.25 -7.92 15.73
C MET A 241 -22.75 -8.37 14.36
N TYR A 242 -21.90 -8.95 13.50
CA TYR A 242 -22.34 -9.46 12.20
C TYR A 242 -23.41 -10.56 12.35
N GLN A 243 -23.26 -11.47 13.32
CA GLN A 243 -24.22 -12.54 13.57
C GLN A 243 -25.57 -12.03 14.08
N ARG A 244 -25.61 -10.88 14.78
CA ARG A 244 -26.86 -10.22 15.19
C ARG A 244 -27.53 -9.45 14.04
N LEU A 245 -26.73 -8.93 13.10
CA LEU A 245 -27.20 -8.05 12.02
C LEU A 245 -27.55 -8.78 10.72
N LEU A 246 -26.99 -9.97 10.50
CA LEU A 246 -27.04 -10.68 9.23
C LEU A 246 -27.56 -12.10 9.41
N PRO A 247 -28.17 -12.70 8.36
CA PRO A 247 -28.44 -14.13 8.34
C PRO A 247 -27.18 -14.96 8.63
N SER A 248 -27.33 -16.10 9.29
CA SER A 248 -26.20 -16.93 9.75
C SER A 248 -25.31 -17.45 8.63
N ASP A 249 -25.82 -17.49 7.40
CA ASP A 249 -25.14 -17.95 6.20
C ASP A 249 -24.49 -16.79 5.43
N HIS A 250 -24.65 -15.52 5.84
CA HIS A 250 -24.20 -14.39 5.06
C HIS A 250 -22.68 -14.41 4.72
N PRO A 251 -22.26 -14.14 3.46
CA PRO A 251 -20.84 -14.24 3.03
C PRO A 251 -19.84 -13.38 3.82
N VAL A 252 -20.31 -12.32 4.48
CA VAL A 252 -19.50 -11.48 5.37
C VAL A 252 -19.06 -12.25 6.62
N ILE A 253 -19.90 -13.16 7.14
CA ILE A 253 -19.55 -14.02 8.28
C ILE A 253 -18.45 -14.99 7.86
N ALA A 254 -18.56 -15.62 6.68
CA ALA A 254 -17.49 -16.45 6.14
C ALA A 254 -16.17 -15.66 5.96
N SER A 255 -16.25 -14.43 5.44
CA SER A 255 -15.09 -13.55 5.29
C SER A 255 -14.48 -13.17 6.64
N ALA A 256 -15.29 -13.00 7.68
CA ALA A 256 -14.85 -12.74 9.04
C ALA A 256 -14.11 -13.95 9.61
N LEU A 257 -14.62 -15.18 9.43
CA LEU A 257 -13.96 -16.41 9.87
C LEU A 257 -12.57 -16.58 9.24
N VAL A 258 -12.39 -16.20 7.97
CA VAL A 258 -11.04 -16.16 7.36
C VAL A 258 -10.09 -15.22 8.12
N LYS A 259 -10.57 -14.10 8.67
CA LYS A 259 -9.71 -13.21 9.48
C LYS A 259 -9.30 -13.84 10.81
N PHE A 260 -10.15 -14.69 11.41
CA PHE A 260 -9.74 -15.52 12.54
C PHE A 260 -8.71 -16.56 12.13
N GLY A 261 -8.90 -17.24 10.99
CA GLY A 261 -7.91 -18.16 10.44
C GLY A 261 -6.54 -17.49 10.27
N ASN A 262 -6.50 -16.29 9.66
CA ASN A 262 -5.28 -15.50 9.50
C ASN A 262 -4.62 -15.15 10.86
N LEU A 263 -5.43 -14.80 11.87
CA LEU A 263 -4.93 -14.51 13.21
C LEU A 263 -4.26 -15.74 13.83
N PHE A 264 -4.94 -16.89 13.84
CA PHE A 264 -4.39 -18.13 14.42
C PHE A 264 -3.19 -18.64 13.63
N GLU A 265 -3.17 -18.46 12.31
CA GLU A 265 -2.02 -18.78 11.48
C GLU A 265 -0.79 -17.92 11.85
N LYS A 266 -0.97 -16.61 12.07
CA LYS A 266 0.10 -15.71 12.52
C LYS A 266 0.59 -16.02 13.93
N LYS A 267 -0.26 -16.62 14.77
CA LYS A 267 0.10 -17.18 16.08
C LYS A 267 0.77 -18.56 16.01
N TYR A 268 0.99 -19.12 14.81
CA TYR A 268 1.45 -20.50 14.62
C TYR A 268 0.51 -21.58 15.20
N GLN A 269 -0.75 -21.22 15.45
CA GLN A 269 -1.81 -22.10 15.94
C GLN A 269 -2.54 -22.70 14.74
N TYR A 270 -1.84 -23.55 13.98
CA TYR A 270 -2.31 -24.02 12.68
C TYR A 270 -3.58 -24.89 12.73
N HIS A 271 -3.79 -25.64 13.81
CA HIS A 271 -5.00 -26.43 13.97
C HIS A 271 -6.24 -25.54 14.11
N ASP A 272 -6.15 -24.50 14.94
CA ASP A 272 -7.24 -23.53 15.08
C ASP A 272 -7.48 -22.78 13.76
N ALA A 273 -6.41 -22.35 13.08
CA ALA A 273 -6.51 -21.70 11.78
C ALA A 273 -7.26 -22.58 10.75
N LEU A 274 -6.95 -23.88 10.71
CA LEU A 274 -7.61 -24.84 9.83
C LEU A 274 -9.12 -24.92 10.10
N ILE A 275 -9.53 -24.96 11.37
CA ILE A 275 -10.94 -24.99 11.76
C ILE A 275 -11.68 -23.76 11.22
N TYR A 276 -11.11 -22.57 11.37
CA TYR A 276 -11.74 -21.34 10.89
C TYR A 276 -11.80 -21.25 9.37
N TYR A 277 -10.73 -21.64 8.66
CA TYR A 277 -10.74 -21.65 7.20
C TYR A 277 -11.71 -22.69 6.63
N GLN A 278 -11.78 -23.89 7.22
CA GLN A 278 -12.73 -24.92 6.82
C GLN A 278 -14.17 -24.43 7.01
N HIS A 279 -14.46 -23.83 8.17
CA HIS A 279 -15.79 -23.29 8.44
C HIS A 279 -16.17 -22.17 7.44
N ALA A 280 -15.23 -21.28 7.10
CA ALA A 280 -15.46 -20.26 6.08
C ALA A 280 -15.72 -20.86 4.69
N TYR A 281 -14.97 -21.89 4.30
CA TYR A 281 -15.16 -22.62 3.05
C TYR A 281 -16.52 -23.31 3.00
N ASP A 282 -16.90 -24.06 4.04
CA ASP A 282 -18.16 -24.80 4.10
C ASP A 282 -19.38 -23.86 4.04
N MET A 283 -19.27 -22.66 4.64
CA MET A 283 -20.30 -21.63 4.52
C MET A 283 -20.39 -21.10 3.09
N ALA A 284 -19.25 -20.79 2.48
CA ALA A 284 -19.20 -20.27 1.11
C ALA A 284 -19.72 -21.30 0.09
N GLU A 285 -19.35 -22.57 0.24
CA GLU A 285 -19.73 -23.68 -0.65
C GLU A 285 -21.25 -23.91 -0.68
N LYS A 286 -21.96 -23.65 0.43
CA LYS A 286 -23.42 -23.81 0.50
C LYS A 286 -24.20 -22.75 -0.29
N ILE A 287 -23.61 -21.60 -0.56
CA ILE A 287 -24.35 -20.39 -0.99
C ILE A 287 -23.87 -19.88 -2.33
N LEU A 288 -22.56 -19.99 -2.58
CA LEU A 288 -21.96 -19.49 -3.80
C LEU A 288 -22.02 -20.55 -4.91
N PRO A 289 -22.20 -20.13 -6.18
CA PRO A 289 -21.99 -21.02 -7.31
C PRO A 289 -20.60 -21.65 -7.28
N ILE A 290 -20.46 -22.87 -7.80
CA ILE A 290 -19.20 -23.63 -7.76
C ILE A 290 -18.06 -22.92 -8.52
N GLU A 291 -18.39 -22.07 -9.49
CA GLU A 291 -17.43 -21.27 -10.26
C GLU A 291 -16.92 -20.04 -9.49
N HIS A 292 -17.52 -19.72 -8.34
CA HIS A 292 -17.23 -18.47 -7.65
C HIS A 292 -15.78 -18.44 -7.13
N PRO A 293 -14.95 -17.44 -7.50
CA PRO A 293 -13.52 -17.41 -7.20
C PRO A 293 -13.16 -17.54 -5.71
N ARG A 294 -14.01 -17.03 -4.81
CA ARG A 294 -13.83 -17.16 -3.35
C ARG A 294 -13.73 -18.60 -2.85
N LEU A 295 -14.37 -19.58 -3.51
CA LEU A 295 -14.26 -20.97 -3.10
C LEU A 295 -12.81 -21.46 -3.22
N LEU A 296 -12.15 -21.14 -4.34
CA LEU A 296 -10.73 -21.47 -4.53
C LEU A 296 -9.83 -20.68 -3.59
N GLU A 297 -10.11 -19.40 -3.37
CA GLU A 297 -9.35 -18.56 -2.42
C GLU A 297 -9.38 -19.18 -1.00
N TYR A 298 -10.56 -19.57 -0.52
CA TYR A 298 -10.71 -20.17 0.81
C TYR A 298 -10.10 -21.57 0.87
N PHE A 299 -10.22 -22.35 -0.21
CA PHE A 299 -9.58 -23.65 -0.33
C PHE A 299 -8.05 -23.54 -0.27
N GLN A 300 -7.47 -22.52 -0.91
CA GLN A 300 -6.02 -22.28 -0.86
C GLN A 300 -5.54 -21.97 0.56
N TYR A 301 -6.32 -21.27 1.39
CA TYR A 301 -5.96 -21.09 2.80
C TYR A 301 -5.87 -22.42 3.54
N ILE A 302 -6.83 -23.33 3.31
CA ILE A 302 -6.82 -24.68 3.89
C ILE A 302 -5.56 -25.44 3.45
N ILE A 303 -5.29 -25.48 2.14
CA ILE A 303 -4.12 -26.17 1.57
C ILE A 303 -2.80 -25.60 2.11
N ASN A 304 -2.68 -24.28 2.23
CA ASN A 304 -1.50 -23.65 2.81
C ASN A 304 -1.27 -24.07 4.26
N ILE A 305 -2.33 -24.23 5.06
CA ILE A 305 -2.20 -24.76 6.41
C ILE A 305 -1.73 -26.22 6.41
N TYR A 306 -2.28 -27.08 5.55
CA TYR A 306 -1.80 -28.45 5.41
C TYR A 306 -0.31 -28.52 5.05
N LYS A 307 0.17 -27.66 4.15
CA LYS A 307 1.61 -27.53 3.84
C LYS A 307 2.43 -27.15 5.08
N LYS A 308 1.95 -26.17 5.88
CA LYS A 308 2.65 -25.70 7.09
C LYS A 308 2.74 -26.74 8.21
N ILE A 309 1.74 -27.63 8.33
CA ILE A 309 1.76 -28.74 9.30
C ILE A 309 2.37 -30.02 8.73
N ASN A 310 2.97 -29.94 7.53
CA ASN A 310 3.60 -31.05 6.81
C ASN A 310 2.68 -32.26 6.59
N ARG A 311 1.40 -32.00 6.32
CA ARG A 311 0.39 -33.00 5.96
C ARG A 311 0.07 -32.89 4.47
N ILE A 312 1.11 -33.00 3.64
CA ILE A 312 1.03 -32.75 2.19
C ILE A 312 0.19 -33.83 1.50
N ASP A 313 0.30 -35.09 1.90
CA ASP A 313 -0.50 -36.19 1.33
C ASP A 313 -2.01 -35.98 1.56
N ASP A 314 -2.41 -35.53 2.76
CA ASP A 314 -3.79 -35.19 3.06
C ASP A 314 -4.30 -34.02 2.19
N ALA A 315 -3.44 -33.03 1.92
CA ALA A 315 -3.76 -31.91 1.05
C ALA A 315 -3.97 -32.35 -0.41
N ILE A 316 -3.14 -33.27 -0.89
CA ILE A 316 -3.25 -33.86 -2.24
C ILE A 316 -4.55 -34.66 -2.33
N GLN A 317 -4.85 -35.49 -1.33
CA GLN A 317 -6.09 -36.26 -1.30
C GLN A 317 -7.31 -35.32 -1.35
N LEU A 318 -7.36 -34.32 -0.46
CA LEU A 318 -8.45 -33.36 -0.39
C LEU A 318 -8.60 -32.58 -1.71
N SER A 319 -7.49 -32.17 -2.33
CA SER A 319 -7.49 -31.45 -3.61
C SER A 319 -8.02 -32.31 -4.75
N ASN A 320 -7.67 -33.61 -4.78
CA ASN A 320 -8.20 -34.55 -5.78
C ASN A 320 -9.70 -34.80 -5.58
N GLU A 321 -10.16 -34.94 -4.34
CA GLU A 321 -11.58 -35.09 -4.01
C GLU A 321 -12.39 -33.87 -4.47
N LYS A 322 -11.92 -32.65 -4.19
CA LYS A 322 -12.58 -31.41 -4.64
C LYS A 322 -12.52 -31.25 -6.16
N LEU A 323 -11.39 -31.55 -6.81
CA LEU A 323 -11.27 -31.54 -8.26
C LEU A 323 -12.27 -32.50 -8.92
N ALA A 324 -12.43 -33.71 -8.37
CA ALA A 324 -13.39 -34.69 -8.87
C ALA A 324 -14.84 -34.17 -8.79
N HIS A 325 -15.19 -33.47 -7.71
CA HIS A 325 -16.49 -32.81 -7.60
C HIS A 325 -16.67 -31.68 -8.64
N TYR A 326 -15.67 -30.82 -8.82
CA TYR A 326 -15.73 -29.72 -9.80
C TYR A 326 -15.86 -30.24 -11.24
N ARG A 327 -15.21 -31.35 -11.59
CA ARG A 327 -15.32 -32.02 -12.90
C ARG A 327 -16.72 -32.54 -13.22
N GLN A 328 -17.54 -32.83 -12.21
CA GLN A 328 -18.92 -33.26 -12.45
C GLN A 328 -19.83 -32.11 -12.90
N LEU A 329 -19.41 -30.88 -12.63
CA LEU A 329 -20.24 -29.68 -12.77
C LEU A 329 -19.69 -28.70 -13.81
N LEU A 330 -18.40 -28.76 -14.12
CA LEU A 330 -17.69 -27.82 -14.98
C LEU A 330 -16.94 -28.53 -16.11
N GLU A 331 -16.76 -27.83 -17.23
CA GLU A 331 -15.93 -28.28 -18.34
C GLU A 331 -14.44 -28.24 -17.97
N GLU A 332 -13.65 -29.18 -18.52
CA GLU A 332 -12.23 -29.34 -18.19
C GLU A 332 -11.37 -28.09 -18.45
N THR A 333 -11.83 -27.21 -19.35
CA THR A 333 -11.18 -25.93 -19.68
C THR A 333 -11.53 -24.80 -18.70
N HIS A 334 -12.43 -25.02 -17.74
CA HIS A 334 -12.85 -24.00 -16.79
C HIS A 334 -11.70 -23.60 -15.86
N SER A 335 -11.56 -22.29 -15.62
CA SER A 335 -10.45 -21.74 -14.82
C SER A 335 -10.30 -22.42 -13.45
N SER A 336 -11.41 -22.79 -12.80
CA SER A 336 -11.37 -23.48 -11.51
C SER A 336 -10.70 -24.85 -11.55
N ILE A 337 -10.97 -25.64 -12.59
CA ILE A 337 -10.35 -26.96 -12.79
C ILE A 337 -8.85 -26.80 -13.03
N VAL A 338 -8.47 -25.84 -13.87
CA VAL A 338 -7.06 -25.50 -14.13
C VAL A 338 -6.35 -25.11 -12.83
N GLN A 339 -6.97 -24.31 -11.97
CA GLN A 339 -6.39 -23.92 -10.68
C GLN A 339 -6.21 -25.11 -9.73
N PHE A 340 -7.14 -26.06 -9.68
CA PHE A 340 -6.95 -27.29 -8.91
C PHE A 340 -5.75 -28.11 -9.41
N HIS A 341 -5.56 -28.21 -10.73
CA HIS A 341 -4.38 -28.88 -11.28
C HIS A 341 -3.07 -28.18 -10.88
N ILE A 342 -3.05 -26.86 -10.87
CA ILE A 342 -1.89 -26.08 -10.41
C ILE A 342 -1.62 -26.36 -8.92
N ILE A 343 -2.66 -26.35 -8.08
CA ILE A 343 -2.54 -26.63 -6.64
C ILE A 343 -1.98 -28.04 -6.41
N ILE A 344 -2.53 -29.05 -7.09
CA ILE A 344 -2.08 -30.45 -6.93
C ILE A 344 -0.63 -30.60 -7.38
N LYS A 345 -0.24 -29.97 -8.49
CA LYS A 345 1.14 -29.98 -8.95
C LYS A 345 2.10 -29.36 -7.92
N ASP A 346 1.78 -28.17 -7.42
CA ASP A 346 2.58 -27.48 -6.38
C ASP A 346 2.73 -28.34 -5.10
N LEU A 347 1.69 -29.08 -4.73
CA LEU A 347 1.75 -30.01 -3.61
C LEU A 347 2.66 -31.21 -3.86
N HIS A 348 2.63 -31.79 -5.07
CA HIS A 348 3.55 -32.87 -5.44
C HIS A 348 5.00 -32.38 -5.44
N ASP A 349 5.28 -31.24 -6.05
CA ASP A 349 6.62 -30.62 -6.08
C ASP A 349 7.13 -30.37 -4.64
N SER A 350 6.25 -29.90 -3.75
CA SER A 350 6.55 -29.69 -2.32
C SER A 350 6.84 -31.02 -1.59
N ASN A 351 6.14 -32.10 -1.93
CA ASN A 351 6.31 -33.42 -1.31
C ASN A 351 7.66 -34.05 -1.71
N GLU A 352 8.01 -33.98 -3.00
CA GLU A 352 9.29 -34.50 -3.51
C GLU A 352 10.49 -33.77 -2.90
N GLN A 353 10.40 -32.45 -2.74
CA GLN A 353 11.44 -31.65 -2.09
C GLN A 353 11.60 -32.01 -0.60
N TYR A 354 10.50 -32.31 0.10
CA TYR A 354 10.56 -32.76 1.49
C TYR A 354 11.25 -34.13 1.60
N LEU A 355 10.83 -35.10 0.79
CA LEU A 355 11.41 -36.45 0.78
C LEU A 355 12.89 -36.47 0.38
N SER A 356 13.33 -35.51 -0.44
CA SER A 356 14.74 -35.38 -0.86
C SER A 356 15.65 -34.74 0.20
N ASN A 357 15.08 -34.04 1.19
CA ASN A 357 15.80 -33.35 2.25
C ASN A 357 15.80 -34.11 3.60
N CYS A 358 15.11 -35.25 3.68
CA CYS A 358 15.16 -36.21 4.79
C CYS A 358 16.12 -37.35 4.47
#